data_AF-A0A0T5P334-F1
#
_entry.id   AF-A0A0T5P334-F1
#
_cell.length_a   1.000
_cell.length_b   1.000
_cell.length_c   1.000
_cell.angle_alpha   90.00
_cell.angle_beta   90.00
_cell.angle_gamma   90.00
#
_symmetry.space_group_name_H-M   'P 1'
#
loop_
_entity.id
_entity.type
_entity.pdbx_description
1 polymer ?
#
loop_
_entity_poly.entity_id
_entity_poly.type
_entity_poly.pdbx_seq_one_letter_code
_entity_poly.pdbx_strand_id
1 'polypeptide(L)'
;MTVFIQAPEVARMVGFYSADAFLMNRHRLEDEEGFPMPLPTSRRPLKWRRTEVQAWVDGMGRPKPHLPDTAGMGANVVLLAEARRG
;
A
#
# COMPACT_ATOMS: atom_id res chain seq x y z
N MET A 1 -13.67 12.12 -11.57
CA MET A 1 -12.86 11.19 -10.75
C MET A 1 -12.05 10.30 -11.67
N THR A 2 -10.72 10.26 -11.53
CA THR A 2 -9.87 9.36 -12.34
C THR A 2 -10.01 7.93 -11.83
N VAL A 3 -10.39 7.00 -12.70
CA VAL A 3 -10.57 5.58 -12.36
C VAL A 3 -9.22 4.85 -12.22
N PHE A 4 -8.22 5.30 -12.98
CA PHE A 4 -6.91 4.66 -13.07
C PHE A 4 -5.80 5.59 -12.63
N ILE A 5 -4.84 5.05 -11.89
CA ILE A 5 -3.69 5.76 -11.34
C ILE A 5 -2.39 5.09 -11.78
N GLN A 6 -1.31 5.86 -11.82
CA GLN A 6 0.03 5.39 -12.22
C GLN A 6 0.96 5.27 -11.01
N ALA A 7 2.14 4.70 -11.21
CA ALA A 7 3.12 4.45 -10.17
C ALA A 7 3.43 5.66 -9.25
N PRO A 8 3.57 6.91 -9.74
CA PRO A 8 3.82 8.05 -8.85
C PRO A 8 2.66 8.39 -7.90
N GLU A 9 1.44 8.03 -8.26
CA GLU A 9 0.27 8.26 -7.43
C GLU A 9 0.03 7.10 -6.48
N VAL A 10 0.19 5.86 -6.95
CA VAL A 10 0.18 4.68 -6.09
C VAL A 10 1.25 4.80 -4.99
N ALA A 11 2.47 5.20 -5.34
CA ALA A 11 3.55 5.41 -4.37
C ALA A 11 3.13 6.36 -3.24
N ARG A 12 2.47 7.48 -3.56
CA ARG A 12 1.96 8.43 -2.57
C ARG A 12 0.87 7.84 -1.68
N MET A 13 -0.02 7.02 -2.23
CA MET A 13 -1.09 6.38 -1.47
C MET A 13 -0.58 5.32 -0.49
N VAL A 14 0.47 4.59 -0.88
CA VAL A 14 1.04 3.48 -0.10
C VAL A 14 2.14 3.95 0.86
N GLY A 15 2.66 5.18 0.69
CA GLY A 15 3.68 5.77 1.58
C GLY A 15 5.13 5.64 1.08
N PHE A 16 5.33 5.32 -0.20
CA PHE A 16 6.67 5.35 -0.82
C PHE A 16 7.07 6.77 -1.21
N TYR A 17 8.36 7.07 -1.06
CA TYR A 17 8.94 8.38 -1.39
C TYR A 17 9.01 8.66 -2.90
N SER A 18 9.03 7.61 -3.74
CA SER A 18 9.08 7.75 -5.20
C SER A 18 8.38 6.59 -5.93
N ALA A 19 8.05 6.84 -7.20
CA ALA A 19 7.50 5.82 -8.09
C ALA A 19 8.47 4.65 -8.30
N ASP A 20 9.77 4.93 -8.43
CA ASP A 20 10.80 3.90 -8.63
C ASP A 20 10.93 3.00 -7.39
N ALA A 21 10.92 3.59 -6.19
CA ALA A 21 10.96 2.84 -4.95
C ALA A 21 9.75 1.89 -4.82
N PHE A 22 8.56 2.39 -5.18
CA PHE A 22 7.37 1.55 -5.26
C PHE A 22 7.54 0.43 -6.29
N LEU A 23 7.99 0.73 -7.51
CA LEU A 23 8.16 -0.30 -8.56
C LEU A 23 9.19 -1.37 -8.20
N MET A 24 10.26 -1.01 -7.48
CA MET A 24 11.26 -1.97 -6.97
C MET A 24 10.68 -2.90 -5.91
N ASN A 25 9.77 -2.41 -5.06
CA ASN A 25 9.13 -3.19 -3.99
C ASN A 25 7.80 -3.83 -4.41
N ARG A 26 7.26 -3.47 -5.58
CA ARG A 26 5.94 -3.89 -6.06
C ARG A 26 5.76 -5.40 -6.06
N HIS A 27 6.73 -6.16 -6.55
CA HIS A 27 6.64 -7.61 -6.59
C HIS A 27 6.47 -8.21 -5.19
N ARG A 28 7.24 -7.70 -4.21
CA ARG A 28 7.09 -8.08 -2.82
C ARG A 28 5.69 -7.76 -2.28
N LEU A 29 5.17 -6.57 -2.57
CA LEU A 29 3.81 -6.18 -2.16
C LEU A 29 2.74 -7.08 -2.79
N GLU A 30 2.89 -7.42 -4.08
CA GLU A 30 1.98 -8.32 -4.80
C GLU A 30 2.00 -9.73 -4.18
N ASP A 31 3.19 -10.28 -3.92
CA ASP A 31 3.38 -11.66 -3.49
C ASP A 31 3.15 -11.88 -1.98
N GLU A 32 3.63 -10.97 -1.13
CA GLU A 32 3.60 -11.11 0.33
C GLU A 32 2.38 -10.42 0.97
N GLU A 33 1.94 -9.30 0.39
CA GLU A 33 0.93 -8.42 0.99
C GLU A 33 -0.40 -8.38 0.22
N GLY A 34 -0.49 -9.13 -0.88
CA GLY A 34 -1.69 -9.22 -1.71
C GLY A 34 -2.05 -7.89 -2.38
N PHE A 35 -1.04 -7.09 -2.72
CA PHE A 35 -1.25 -5.80 -3.38
C PHE A 35 -1.93 -5.95 -4.75
N PRO A 36 -2.82 -5.03 -5.15
CA PRO A 36 -3.52 -5.11 -6.44
C PRO A 36 -2.56 -5.16 -7.63
N MET A 37 -2.78 -6.13 -8.52
CA MET A 37 -2.05 -6.22 -9.77
C MET A 37 -2.35 -5.03 -10.69
N PRO A 38 -1.36 -4.56 -11.48
CA PRO A 38 -1.63 -3.57 -12.52
C PRO A 38 -2.54 -4.16 -13.61
N LEU A 39 -3.21 -3.27 -14.35
CA LEU A 39 -4.02 -3.65 -15.50
C LEU A 39 -3.18 -4.41 -16.54
N PRO A 40 -3.60 -5.62 -16.95
CA PRO A 40 -2.81 -6.47 -17.85
C PRO A 40 -2.62 -5.87 -19.26
N THR A 41 -3.50 -4.95 -19.66
CA THR A 41 -3.47 -4.32 -20.99
C THR A 41 -2.52 -3.12 -21.07
N SER A 42 -2.09 -2.55 -19.93
CA SER A 42 -1.26 -1.35 -19.93
C SER A 42 0.21 -1.74 -19.73
N ARG A 43 0.94 -1.97 -20.83
CA ARG A 43 2.33 -2.44 -20.78
C ARG A 43 3.28 -1.36 -20.24
N ARG A 44 3.17 -0.11 -20.70
CA ARG A 44 3.85 1.09 -20.14
C ARG A 44 3.09 2.38 -20.50
N PRO A 45 2.84 3.31 -19.57
CA PRO A 45 3.04 3.15 -18.12
C PRO A 45 2.06 2.13 -17.52
N LEU A 46 2.50 1.45 -16.45
CA LEU A 46 1.62 0.59 -15.67
C LEU A 46 0.50 1.43 -15.03
N LYS A 47 -0.68 0.82 -14.91
CA LYS A 47 -1.87 1.48 -14.37
C LYS A 47 -2.57 0.56 -13.39
N TRP A 48 -3.08 1.12 -12.31
CA TRP A 48 -3.87 0.43 -11.29
C TRP A 48 -5.25 1.05 -11.20
N ARG A 49 -6.23 0.28 -10.75
CA ARG A 49 -7.54 0.82 -10.40
C ARG A 49 -7.42 1.55 -9.06
N ARG A 50 -7.80 2.82 -9.03
CA ARG A 50 -7.71 3.65 -7.82
C ARG A 50 -8.47 3.03 -6.65
N THR A 51 -9.65 2.50 -6.91
CA THR A 51 -10.53 1.90 -5.91
C THR A 51 -9.92 0.67 -5.24
N GLU A 52 -9.20 -0.17 -6.01
CA GLU A 52 -8.56 -1.37 -5.48
C GLU A 52 -7.34 -1.01 -4.60
N VAL A 53 -6.53 -0.04 -5.05
CA VAL A 53 -5.41 0.47 -4.25
C VAL A 53 -5.92 1.14 -2.98
N GLN A 54 -6.98 1.94 -3.06
CA GLN A 54 -7.59 2.56 -1.89
C GLN A 54 -8.12 1.51 -0.90
N ALA A 55 -8.86 0.50 -1.38
CA ALA A 55 -9.38 -0.56 -0.52
C ALA A 55 -8.25 -1.36 0.17
N TRP A 56 -7.13 -1.58 -0.52
CA TRP A 56 -5.96 -2.22 0.07
C TRP A 56 -5.30 -1.33 1.14
N VAL A 57 -5.13 -0.03 0.89
CA VAL A 57 -4.62 0.94 1.88
C VAL A 57 -5.53 1.02 3.11
N ASP A 58 -6.84 1.10 2.90
CA ASP A 58 -7.85 1.13 3.98
C ASP A 58 -7.85 -0.19 4.80
N GLY A 59 -7.47 -1.30 4.16
CA GLY A 59 -7.31 -2.61 4.77
C GLY A 59 -6.04 -2.76 5.61
N MET A 60 -4.93 -2.14 5.21
CA MET A 60 -3.67 -2.15 5.97
C MET A 60 -3.78 -1.45 7.34
N GLY A 61 -4.68 -0.48 7.48
CA GLY A 61 -4.95 0.20 8.75
C GLY A 61 -5.78 -0.60 9.76
N ARG A 62 -6.28 -1.78 9.38
CA ARG A 62 -7.01 -2.66 10.32
C ARG A 62 -6.02 -3.65 10.92
N PRO A 63 -5.97 -3.80 12.25
CA PRO A 63 -5.15 -4.84 12.87
C PRO A 63 -5.59 -6.19 12.30
N LYS A 64 -4.68 -6.89 11.61
CA LYS A 64 -4.89 -8.30 11.26
C LYS A 64 -5.22 -9.02 12.56
N PRO A 65 -6.31 -9.82 12.64
CA PRO A 65 -6.51 -10.69 13.79
C PRO A 65 -5.26 -11.55 13.91
N HIS A 66 -4.60 -11.39 15.05
CA HIS A 66 -3.32 -11.99 15.37
C HIS A 66 -3.44 -13.51 15.20
N LEU A 67 -2.92 -14.04 14.09
CA LEU A 67 -2.51 -15.43 14.05
C LEU A 67 -1.30 -15.52 14.99
N PRO A 68 -1.26 -16.48 15.92
CA PRO A 68 -0.21 -16.54 16.93
C PRO A 68 1.17 -16.62 16.27
N ASP A 69 2.08 -15.81 16.81
CA ASP A 69 3.41 -15.52 16.33
C ASP A 69 4.25 -16.75 15.98
N THR A 70 4.77 -16.78 14.76
CA THR A 70 6.10 -17.33 14.52
C THR A 70 6.92 -16.35 13.70
N ALA A 71 7.77 -15.62 14.42
CA ALA A 71 9.04 -15.02 13.99
C ALA A 71 9.03 -13.74 13.13
N GLY A 72 9.43 -12.63 13.76
CA GLY A 72 10.58 -11.88 13.25
C GLY A 72 10.35 -10.41 12.84
N MET A 73 10.57 -9.50 13.81
CA MET A 73 11.24 -8.20 13.65
C MET A 73 10.64 -7.12 12.72
N GLY A 74 10.19 -6.03 13.35
CA GLY A 74 9.93 -4.75 12.67
C GLY A 74 9.27 -3.70 13.55
N ALA A 75 9.80 -3.45 14.74
CA ALA A 75 9.33 -2.40 15.64
C ALA A 75 9.63 -1.00 15.07
N ASN A 76 8.60 -0.22 14.73
CA ASN A 76 8.48 1.23 14.99
C ASN A 76 7.33 1.87 14.18
N VAL A 77 6.15 2.00 14.78
CA VAL A 77 5.25 3.14 14.49
C VAL A 77 4.66 3.58 15.83
N VAL A 78 5.31 4.58 16.44
CA VAL A 78 4.81 5.25 17.64
C VAL A 78 3.57 6.04 17.26
N LEU A 79 2.46 5.66 17.89
CA LEU A 79 1.21 6.40 18.00
C LEU A 79 1.47 7.85 18.44
N LEU A 80 1.04 8.83 17.63
CA LEU A 80 0.68 10.14 18.14
C LEU A 80 -0.38 10.82 17.25
N ALA A 81 -1.60 10.34 17.37
CA ALA A 81 -2.79 11.14 17.08
C ALA A 81 -3.70 11.07 18.29
N GLU A 82 -4.23 12.24 18.68
CA GLU A 82 -5.20 12.51 19.76
C GLU A 82 -4.55 12.64 21.16
N ALA A 83 -4.60 13.79 21.84
CA ALA A 83 -5.81 14.56 22.11
C ALA A 83 -5.58 16.09 22.07
N ARG A 84 -6.33 16.76 21.19
CA ARG A 84 -6.71 18.16 21.32
C ARG A 84 -8.11 18.19 21.97
N ARG A 85 -8.21 18.34 23.29
CA ARG A 85 -9.37 18.95 23.96
C ARG A 85 -9.03 19.21 25.42
N GLY A 86 -9.08 20.48 25.81
CA GLY A 86 -8.80 20.99 27.15
C GLY A 86 -8.54 22.48 27.05
#